data_AF-A0A8S3GAZ5-F1
#
_entry.id   AF-A0A8S3GAZ5-F1
#
_cell.length_a   1.000
_cell.length_b   1.000
_cell.length_c   1.000
_cell.angle_alpha   90.00
_cell.angle_beta   90.00
_cell.angle_gamma   90.00
#
_symmetry.space_group_name_H-M   'P 1'
#
loop_
_entity.id
_entity.type
_entity.pdbx_description
1 polymer ?
#
loop_
_entity_poly.entity_id
_entity_poly.type
_entity_poly.pdbx_seq_one_letter_code
_entity_poly.pdbx_strand_id
1 'polypeptide(L)'
;LADAQQDDIQRQEALKFIIHFIGDAHQPLHAGFQGDRGGNSIRGRFFGKETNLHSLWDTVMIERRISQDFHSQPLLYLDYLLDQMKTRYAQNISDWTHCPSTDESRFLACSTSWIVEDAQFNCDIVYRDENNQPMSVSKEFNLGQTYYNTRMV
;
A
#
# COMPACT_ATOMS: atom_id res chain seq x y z
N LEU A 1 -6.64 22.31 -7.73
CA LEU A 1 -5.95 22.86 -6.53
C LEU A 1 -5.46 24.28 -6.73
N ALA A 2 -4.55 24.49 -7.69
CA ALA A 2 -3.96 25.80 -7.97
C ALA A 2 -4.78 26.66 -8.95
N ASP A 3 -5.79 26.08 -9.61
CA ASP A 3 -6.74 26.84 -10.42
C ASP A 3 -7.55 27.78 -9.51
N ALA A 4 -7.27 29.07 -9.63
CA ALA A 4 -7.91 30.13 -8.86
C ALA A 4 -9.32 30.50 -9.38
N GLN A 5 -9.75 29.91 -10.50
CA GLN A 5 -11.11 30.10 -11.03
C GLN A 5 -12.14 29.15 -10.42
N GLN A 6 -11.71 28.08 -9.76
CA GLN A 6 -12.59 27.14 -9.06
C GLN A 6 -12.95 27.66 -7.67
N ASP A 7 -14.13 27.28 -7.18
CA ASP A 7 -14.54 27.64 -5.82
C ASP A 7 -13.74 26.86 -4.76
N ASP A 8 -13.79 27.33 -3.51
CA ASP A 8 -13.04 26.71 -2.42
C ASP A 8 -13.53 25.29 -2.10
N ILE A 9 -14.79 24.95 -2.39
CA ILE A 9 -15.34 23.61 -2.15
C ILE A 9 -14.69 22.62 -3.10
N GLN A 10 -14.65 22.93 -4.40
CA GLN A 10 -14.02 22.11 -5.43
C GLN A 10 -12.51 21.96 -5.17
N ARG A 11 -11.85 23.04 -4.72
CA ARG A 11 -10.42 22.99 -4.37
C ARG A 11 -10.16 22.11 -3.14
N GLN A 12 -11.03 22.15 -2.13
CA GLN A 12 -10.96 21.27 -0.96
C GLN A 12 -11.22 19.81 -1.32
N GLU A 13 -12.20 19.54 -2.17
CA GLU A 13 -12.51 18.20 -2.65
C GLU A 13 -11.33 17.60 -3.43
N ALA A 14 -10.75 18.37 -4.36
CA ALA A 14 -9.56 17.97 -5.10
C ALA A 14 -8.38 17.66 -4.16
N LEU A 15 -8.24 18.36 -3.03
CA LEU A 15 -7.17 18.11 -2.06
C LEU A 15 -7.37 16.76 -1.36
N LYS A 16 -8.60 16.47 -0.93
CA LYS A 16 -8.95 15.18 -0.32
C LYS A 16 -8.66 14.02 -1.27
N PHE A 17 -9.02 14.17 -2.55
CA PHE A 17 -8.72 13.16 -3.57
C PHE A 17 -7.23 12.93 -3.74
N ILE A 18 -6.41 13.98 -3.83
CA ILE A 18 -4.96 13.81 -3.98
C ILE A 18 -4.33 13.12 -2.76
N ILE A 19 -4.72 13.51 -1.55
CA ILE A 19 -4.23 12.85 -0.32
C ILE A 19 -4.59 11.36 -0.32
N HIS A 20 -5.83 11.03 -0.70
CA HIS A 20 -6.30 9.65 -0.73
C HIS A 20 -5.61 8.83 -1.83
N PHE A 21 -5.57 9.33 -3.07
CA PHE A 21 -5.00 8.61 -4.21
C PHE A 21 -3.49 8.44 -4.12
N ILE A 22 -2.76 9.35 -3.47
CA ILE A 22 -1.34 9.10 -3.18
C ILE A 22 -1.20 7.90 -2.24
N GLY A 23 -2.05 7.78 -1.21
CA GLY A 23 -2.05 6.60 -0.33
C GLY A 23 -2.36 5.31 -1.08
N ASP A 24 -3.45 5.31 -1.85
CA ASP A 24 -3.90 4.17 -2.64
C ASP A 24 -2.87 3.75 -3.71
N ALA A 25 -2.15 4.70 -4.31
CA ALA A 25 -1.11 4.43 -5.30
C ALA A 25 0.16 3.77 -4.72
N HIS A 26 0.25 3.62 -3.40
CA HIS A 26 1.29 2.85 -2.70
C HIS A 26 0.72 1.60 -2.01
N GLN A 27 -0.55 1.26 -2.27
CA GLN A 27 -1.11 -0.04 -1.89
C GLN A 27 -0.94 -0.97 -3.11
N PRO A 28 -0.03 -1.96 -3.06
CA PRO A 28 0.34 -2.75 -4.22
C PRO A 28 -0.83 -3.32 -5.02
N LEU A 29 -1.87 -3.82 -4.36
CA LEU A 29 -3.01 -4.45 -4.99
C LEU A 29 -3.99 -3.47 -5.66
N HIS A 30 -3.85 -2.15 -5.45
CA HIS A 30 -4.52 -1.14 -6.27
C HIS A 30 -3.92 -1.06 -7.68
N ALA A 31 -2.70 -1.57 -7.87
CA ALA A 31 -2.07 -1.89 -9.16
C ALA A 31 -2.03 -3.43 -9.43
N GLY A 32 -3.01 -4.17 -8.90
CA GLY A 32 -3.10 -5.63 -9.01
C GLY A 32 -3.72 -6.16 -10.31
N PHE A 33 -3.86 -7.49 -10.42
CA PHE A 33 -4.40 -8.12 -11.63
C PHE A 33 -5.91 -7.88 -11.78
N GLN A 34 -6.34 -7.54 -12.99
CA GLN A 34 -7.76 -7.39 -13.28
C GLN A 34 -8.54 -8.70 -13.06
N GLY A 35 -7.94 -9.85 -13.42
CA GLY A 35 -8.60 -11.16 -13.38
C GLY A 35 -9.00 -11.64 -11.99
N ASP A 36 -8.32 -11.17 -10.94
CA ASP A 36 -8.68 -11.46 -9.54
C ASP A 36 -9.25 -10.23 -8.82
N ARG A 37 -9.47 -9.13 -9.54
CA ARG A 37 -9.97 -7.85 -9.03
C ARG A 37 -9.03 -7.26 -7.96
N GLY A 38 -7.72 -7.24 -8.24
CA GLY A 38 -6.70 -6.75 -7.32
C GLY A 38 -6.60 -7.60 -6.07
N GLY A 39 -6.68 -8.92 -6.18
CA GLY A 39 -6.61 -9.86 -5.06
C GLY A 39 -7.92 -10.04 -4.28
N ASN A 40 -9.00 -9.30 -4.58
CA ASN A 40 -10.31 -9.47 -3.92
C ASN A 40 -10.90 -10.88 -4.13
N SER A 41 -10.56 -11.54 -5.23
CA SER A 41 -11.03 -12.89 -5.56
C SER A 41 -10.14 -14.00 -5.00
N ILE A 42 -8.98 -13.66 -4.44
CA ILE A 42 -8.08 -14.60 -3.77
C ILE A 42 -8.48 -14.65 -2.30
N ARG A 43 -9.26 -15.67 -1.93
CA ARG A 43 -9.82 -15.83 -0.58
C ARG A 43 -8.96 -16.71 0.29
N GLY A 44 -9.10 -16.57 1.60
CA GLY A 44 -8.43 -17.45 2.53
C GLY A 44 -8.61 -17.03 3.97
N ARG A 45 -7.70 -17.51 4.83
CA ARG A 45 -7.68 -17.20 6.25
C ARG A 45 -6.37 -16.55 6.64
N PHE A 46 -6.44 -15.57 7.53
CA PHE A 46 -5.30 -14.96 8.20
C PHE A 46 -5.46 -15.12 9.70
N PHE A 47 -4.53 -15.82 10.36
CA PHE A 47 -4.67 -16.22 11.77
C PHE A 47 -6.04 -16.86 12.08
N GLY A 48 -6.51 -17.72 11.16
CA GLY A 48 -7.79 -18.44 11.28
C GLY A 48 -9.05 -17.64 10.93
N LYS A 49 -8.96 -16.30 10.79
CA LYS A 49 -10.09 -15.44 10.39
C LYS A 49 -10.20 -15.32 8.89
N GLU A 50 -11.41 -15.38 8.35
CA GLU A 50 -11.68 -15.26 6.91
C GLU A 50 -11.36 -13.85 6.41
N THR A 51 -10.78 -13.77 5.21
CA THR A 51 -10.48 -12.53 4.49
C THR A 51 -10.26 -12.83 3.00
N ASN A 52 -9.82 -11.82 2.25
CA ASN A 52 -9.23 -11.96 0.91
C ASN A 52 -7.88 -11.23 0.88
N LEU A 53 -7.08 -11.46 -0.17
CA LEU A 53 -5.73 -10.90 -0.26
C LEU A 53 -5.75 -9.36 -0.26
N HIS A 54 -6.72 -8.73 -0.94
CA HIS A 54 -6.86 -7.27 -0.96
C HIS A 54 -7.09 -6.70 0.44
N SER A 55 -8.15 -7.16 1.13
CA SER A 55 -8.48 -6.70 2.48
C SER A 55 -7.38 -7.03 3.50
N LEU A 56 -6.61 -8.10 3.28
CA LEU A 56 -5.47 -8.45 4.11
C LEU A 56 -4.40 -7.34 4.08
N TRP A 57 -4.09 -6.81 2.89
CA TRP A 57 -3.10 -5.75 2.68
C TRP A 57 -3.63 -4.35 3.00
N ASP A 58 -4.88 -4.04 2.65
CA ASP A 58 -5.49 -2.74 2.94
C ASP A 58 -5.60 -2.44 4.43
N THR A 59 -5.93 -3.47 5.22
CA THR A 59 -6.51 -3.25 6.55
C THR A 59 -5.96 -4.23 7.56
N VAL A 60 -6.15 -5.54 7.34
CA VAL A 60 -6.02 -6.53 8.42
C VAL A 60 -4.59 -6.61 8.98
N MET A 61 -3.56 -6.54 8.14
CA MET A 61 -2.17 -6.57 8.63
C MET A 61 -1.79 -5.30 9.38
N ILE A 62 -2.21 -4.13 8.88
CA ILE A 62 -1.90 -2.83 9.47
C ILE A 62 -2.63 -2.68 10.81
N GLU A 63 -3.92 -3.01 10.88
CA GLU A 63 -4.69 -3.00 12.13
C GLU A 63 -4.10 -3.96 13.16
N ARG A 64 -3.65 -5.14 12.72
CA ARG A 64 -2.95 -6.07 13.60
C ARG A 64 -1.68 -5.44 14.17
N ARG A 65 -0.85 -4.81 13.35
CA ARG A 65 0.39 -4.13 13.80
C ARG A 65 0.08 -3.04 14.81
N ILE A 66 -0.88 -2.16 14.50
CA ILE A 66 -1.31 -1.09 15.40
C ILE A 66 -1.82 -1.66 16.73
N SER A 67 -2.63 -2.73 16.68
CA SER A 67 -3.19 -3.36 17.87
C SER A 67 -2.12 -4.02 18.74
N GLN A 68 -1.21 -4.79 18.14
CA GLN A 68 -0.23 -5.62 18.85
C GLN A 68 0.99 -4.83 19.31
N ASP A 69 1.58 -4.04 18.42
CA ASP A 69 2.88 -3.41 18.65
C ASP A 69 2.73 -1.98 19.18
N PHE A 70 1.57 -1.36 18.95
CA PHE A 70 1.30 0.05 19.27
C PHE A 70 0.07 0.24 20.17
N HIS A 71 -0.34 -0.81 20.91
CA HIS A 71 -1.42 -0.74 21.91
C HIS A 71 -2.73 -0.15 21.37
N SER A 72 -3.06 -0.41 20.11
CA SER A 72 -4.23 0.15 19.43
C SER A 72 -4.22 1.68 19.33
N GLN A 73 -3.03 2.31 19.33
CA GLN A 73 -2.84 3.76 19.21
C GLN A 73 -2.15 4.10 17.88
N PRO A 74 -2.90 4.55 16.85
CA PRO A 74 -2.34 4.86 15.54
C PRO A 74 -1.26 5.95 15.57
N LEU A 75 -1.34 6.90 16.51
CA LEU A 75 -0.33 7.96 16.65
C LEU A 75 1.03 7.41 17.06
N LEU A 76 1.10 6.35 17.87
CA LEU A 76 2.37 5.70 18.19
C LEU A 76 2.97 5.00 16.96
N TYR A 77 2.12 4.45 16.09
CA TYR A 77 2.58 3.87 14.83
C TYR A 77 3.09 4.95 13.87
N LEU A 78 2.41 6.10 13.79
CA LEU A 78 2.87 7.27 13.04
C LEU A 78 4.24 7.75 13.55
N ASP A 79 4.39 7.92 14.86
CA ASP A 79 5.66 8.34 15.47
C ASP A 79 6.80 7.37 15.14
N TYR A 80 6.52 6.07 15.19
CA TYR A 80 7.46 5.03 14.76
C TYR A 80 7.85 5.16 13.28
N LEU A 81 6.89 5.32 12.37
CA LEU A 81 7.18 5.50 10.95
C LEU A 81 8.01 6.75 10.68
N LEU A 82 7.69 7.86 11.36
CA LEU A 82 8.47 9.10 11.27
C LEU A 82 9.90 8.92 11.78
N ASP A 83 10.11 8.15 12.85
CA ASP A 83 11.44 7.79 13.32
C ASP A 83 12.20 6.94 12.29
N GLN A 84 11.56 5.92 11.71
CA GLN A 84 12.17 5.10 10.67
C GLN A 84 12.58 5.91 9.44
N MET A 85 11.73 6.86 9.02
CA MET A 85 12.06 7.78 7.92
C MET A 85 13.29 8.64 8.24
N LYS A 86 13.41 9.15 9.48
CA LYS A 86 14.53 9.99 9.90
C LYS A 86 15.83 9.21 10.16
N THR A 87 15.74 7.92 10.40
CA THR A 87 16.87 7.08 10.79
C THR A 87 17.21 6.08 9.69
N ARG A 88 16.50 4.95 9.65
CA ARG A 88 16.74 3.81 8.77
C ARG A 88 16.67 4.16 7.30
N TYR A 89 15.69 4.98 6.91
CA TYR A 89 15.39 5.28 5.50
C TYR A 89 15.80 6.69 5.08
N ALA A 90 16.54 7.43 5.91
CA ALA A 90 16.89 8.82 5.64
C ALA A 90 17.60 9.02 4.29
N GLN A 91 18.44 8.05 3.88
CA GLN A 91 19.15 8.10 2.60
C GLN A 91 18.25 7.80 1.40
N ASN A 92 17.11 7.11 1.61
CA ASN A 92 16.18 6.73 0.55
C ASN A 92 15.17 7.84 0.21
N ILE A 93 14.91 8.77 1.13
CA ILE A 93 13.88 9.82 0.96
C ILE A 93 14.13 10.65 -0.31
N SER A 94 15.40 10.96 -0.61
CA SER A 94 15.73 11.75 -1.81
C SER A 94 15.33 11.01 -3.10
N ASP A 95 15.48 9.69 -3.13
CA ASP A 95 15.11 8.87 -4.28
C ASP A 95 13.59 8.72 -4.37
N TRP A 96 12.91 8.45 -3.25
CA TRP A 96 11.44 8.31 -3.21
C TRP A 96 10.68 9.58 -3.63
N THR A 97 11.28 10.74 -3.35
CA THR A 97 10.71 12.06 -3.69
C THR A 97 11.22 12.59 -5.03
N HIS A 98 12.11 11.88 -5.71
CA HIS A 98 12.60 12.26 -7.03
C HIS A 98 11.51 12.06 -8.08
N CYS A 99 11.19 13.11 -8.83
CA CYS A 99 10.25 13.04 -9.95
C CYS A 99 10.98 13.22 -11.28
N PRO A 100 10.88 12.27 -12.23
CA PRO A 100 11.72 12.26 -13.44
C PRO A 100 11.34 13.28 -14.53
N SER A 101 10.32 14.13 -14.33
CA SER A 101 9.90 15.13 -15.33
C SER A 101 9.63 16.50 -14.71
N THR A 102 9.89 17.56 -15.48
CA THR A 102 9.67 18.97 -15.10
C THR A 102 8.51 19.64 -15.82
N ASP A 103 7.86 18.98 -16.79
CA ASP A 103 6.76 19.53 -17.58
C ASP A 103 5.38 19.07 -17.09
N GLU A 104 4.27 19.48 -17.73
CA GLU A 104 2.89 19.11 -17.33
C GLU A 104 2.65 17.59 -17.22
N SER A 105 3.50 16.77 -17.87
CA SER A 105 3.54 15.31 -17.73
C SER A 105 4.11 14.82 -16.39
N ARG A 106 4.62 15.70 -15.52
CA ARG A 106 5.28 15.36 -14.25
C ARG A 106 4.39 14.56 -13.31
N PHE A 107 3.12 14.94 -13.19
CA PHE A 107 2.20 14.23 -12.31
C PHE A 107 1.99 12.79 -12.79
N LEU A 108 1.88 12.60 -14.11
CA LEU A 108 1.80 11.27 -14.71
C LEU A 108 3.12 10.49 -14.56
N ALA A 109 4.27 11.16 -14.69
CA ALA A 109 5.58 10.52 -14.58
C ALA A 109 5.85 9.97 -13.17
N CYS A 110 5.58 10.76 -12.13
CA CYS A 110 5.71 10.33 -10.73
C CYS A 110 4.71 9.21 -10.37
N SER A 111 3.44 9.36 -10.73
CA SER A 111 2.46 8.32 -10.40
C SER A 111 2.74 7.01 -11.13
N THR A 112 3.27 7.08 -12.37
CA THR A 112 3.64 5.89 -13.13
C THR A 112 4.82 5.15 -12.49
N SER A 113 5.81 5.84 -11.92
CA SER A 113 6.92 5.14 -11.23
C SER A 113 6.42 4.38 -10.01
N TRP A 114 5.56 4.99 -9.18
CA TRP A 114 4.96 4.30 -8.02
C TRP A 114 4.16 3.06 -8.44
N ILE A 115 3.33 3.17 -9.48
CA ILE A 115 2.54 2.05 -10.00
C ILE A 115 3.42 0.91 -10.54
N VAL A 116 4.54 1.24 -11.20
CA VAL A 116 5.49 0.23 -11.70
C VAL A 116 6.20 -0.49 -10.55
N GLU A 117 6.57 0.25 -9.50
CA GLU A 117 7.15 -0.34 -8.28
C GLU A 117 6.17 -1.30 -7.61
N ASP A 118 4.91 -0.89 -7.44
CA ASP A 118 3.84 -1.72 -6.88
C ASP A 118 3.58 -2.97 -7.72
N ALA A 119 3.56 -2.85 -9.05
CA ALA A 119 3.38 -3.99 -9.95
C ALA A 119 4.52 -5.01 -9.85
N GLN A 120 5.76 -4.54 -9.68
CA GLN A 120 6.91 -5.41 -9.46
C GLN A 120 6.82 -6.09 -8.08
N PHE A 121 6.52 -5.31 -7.03
CA PHE A 121 6.36 -5.81 -5.67
C PHE A 121 5.23 -6.85 -5.56
N ASN A 122 4.17 -6.68 -6.35
CA ASN A 122 3.09 -7.65 -6.47
C ASN A 122 3.58 -9.03 -6.90
N CYS A 123 4.36 -9.08 -7.99
CA CYS A 123 4.91 -10.33 -8.55
C CYS A 123 5.91 -11.01 -7.60
N ASP A 124 6.70 -10.21 -6.90
CA ASP A 124 7.79 -10.71 -6.08
C ASP A 124 7.35 -11.12 -4.68
N ILE A 125 6.37 -10.42 -4.09
CA ILE A 125 6.08 -10.53 -2.65
C ILE A 125 4.60 -10.78 -2.37
N VAL A 126 3.71 -9.98 -2.95
CA VAL A 126 2.30 -9.89 -2.53
C VAL A 126 1.51 -11.14 -2.93
N TYR A 127 1.60 -11.55 -4.20
CA TYR A 127 0.89 -12.72 -4.74
C TYR A 127 1.55 -14.05 -4.38
N ARG A 128 2.45 -14.09 -3.38
CA ARG A 128 3.15 -15.31 -2.93
C ARG A 128 2.84 -15.63 -1.49
N ASP A 129 2.58 -16.89 -1.19
CA ASP A 129 2.30 -17.35 0.18
C ASP A 129 3.57 -17.38 1.06
N GLU A 130 3.43 -17.89 2.28
CA GLU A 130 4.53 -18.04 3.24
C GLU A 130 5.64 -18.99 2.80
N ASN A 131 5.37 -19.87 1.84
CA ASN A 131 6.34 -20.80 1.22
C ASN A 131 6.82 -20.29 -0.15
N ASN A 132 6.59 -19.01 -0.44
CA ASN A 132 6.94 -18.35 -1.69
C ASN A 132 6.23 -18.92 -2.94
N GLN A 133 5.13 -19.67 -2.75
CA GLN A 133 4.35 -20.22 -3.84
C GLN A 133 3.29 -19.21 -4.32
N PRO A 134 3.00 -19.15 -5.62
CA PRO A 134 1.98 -18.24 -6.14
C PRO A 134 0.59 -18.58 -5.56
N MET A 135 -0.12 -17.55 -5.09
CA MET A 135 -1.51 -17.64 -4.68
C MET A 135 -2.43 -17.62 -5.91
N SER A 136 -3.62 -18.20 -5.76
CA SER A 136 -4.57 -18.38 -6.87
C SER A 136 -6.01 -18.21 -6.39
N VAL A 137 -6.89 -17.75 -7.28
CA VAL A 137 -8.34 -17.69 -7.06
C VAL A 137 -8.98 -19.08 -6.86
N SER A 138 -8.32 -20.15 -7.30
CA SER A 138 -8.84 -21.51 -7.22
C SER A 138 -8.51 -22.25 -5.92
N LYS A 139 -7.71 -21.65 -5.03
CA LYS A 139 -7.23 -22.29 -3.80
C LYS A 139 -7.17 -21.28 -2.68
N GLU A 140 -7.84 -21.60 -1.58
CA GLU A 140 -7.79 -20.76 -0.38
C GLU A 140 -6.40 -20.77 0.25
N PHE A 141 -5.90 -19.60 0.60
CA PHE A 141 -4.68 -19.48 1.41
C PHE A 141 -5.01 -19.66 2.90
N ASN A 142 -3.99 -20.05 3.67
CA ASN A 142 -4.01 -19.96 5.13
C ASN A 142 -2.67 -19.37 5.57
N LEU A 143 -2.71 -18.10 5.98
CA LEU A 143 -1.52 -17.31 6.28
C LEU A 143 -1.48 -17.00 7.79
N GLY A 144 -0.28 -16.98 8.34
CA GLY A 144 -0.07 -16.70 9.76
C GLY A 144 1.15 -15.84 10.02
N GLN A 145 1.87 -16.18 11.10
CA GLN A 145 3.00 -15.39 11.59
C GLN A 145 4.13 -15.28 10.57
N THR A 146 4.43 -16.34 9.82
CA THR A 146 5.52 -16.34 8.83
C THR A 146 5.27 -15.33 7.71
N TYR A 147 4.06 -15.33 7.13
CA TYR A 147 3.67 -14.34 6.14
C TYR A 147 3.71 -12.93 6.71
N TYR A 148 3.10 -12.72 7.88
CA TYR A 148 3.05 -11.41 8.54
C TYR A 148 4.46 -10.84 8.79
N ASN A 149 5.35 -11.62 9.40
CA ASN A 149 6.71 -11.18 9.77
C ASN A 149 7.63 -10.91 8.58
N THR A 150 7.30 -11.36 7.38
CA THR A 150 8.14 -11.14 6.21
C THR A 150 7.66 -9.96 5.36
N ARG A 151 6.43 -9.47 5.58
CA ARG A 151 5.81 -8.39 4.82
C ARG A 151 5.54 -7.13 5.66
N MET A 152 5.53 -7.24 6.98
CA MET A 152 5.27 -6.13 7.92
C MET A 152 6.50 -5.68 8.72
N VAL A 153 7.72 -5.89 8.20
CA VAL A 153 8.96 -5.42 8.88
C VAL A 153 9.20 -3.95 8.55
#